data_AF-A0A960Y0J7-F1
#
_entry.id   AF-A0A960Y0J7-F1
#
_cell.length_a   1.000
_cell.length_b   1.000
_cell.length_c   1.000
_cell.angle_alpha   90.00
_cell.angle_beta   90.00
_cell.angle_gamma   90.00
#
_symmetry.space_group_name_H-M   'P 1'
#
loop_
_entity.id
_entity.type
_entity.pdbx_description
1 polymer ?
#
loop_
_entity_poly.entity_id
_entity_poly.type
_entity_poly.pdbx_seq_one_letter_code
_entity_poly.pdbx_strand_id
1 'polypeptide(L)' 'PMLAEIKASMIQVGAEYCSLSGSGSALYGLYSNSQGADDALDRLRSQHPELPFETFALWEQ' A
#
# COMPACT_ATOMS: atom_id res chain seq x y z
N PRO A 1 0.36 -11.35 -8.52
CA PRO A 1 -0.55 -11.69 -7.40
C PRO A 1 -2.02 -11.34 -7.71
N MET A 2 -2.97 -12.05 -7.09
CA MET A 2 -4.39 -11.72 -7.17
C MET A 2 -4.67 -10.49 -6.29
N LEU A 3 -5.58 -9.60 -6.70
CA LEU A 3 -5.82 -8.32 -5.97
C LEU A 3 -6.15 -8.51 -4.49
N ALA A 4 -6.77 -9.63 -4.13
CA ALA A 4 -7.04 -10.00 -2.76
C ALA A 4 -5.76 -10.21 -1.92
N GLU A 5 -4.70 -10.79 -2.52
CA GLU A 5 -3.42 -11.05 -1.87
C GLU A 5 -2.64 -9.76 -1.64
N ILE A 6 -2.65 -8.85 -2.63
CA ILE A 6 -2.01 -7.53 -2.51
C ILE A 6 -2.72 -6.73 -1.41
N LYS A 7 -4.06 -6.72 -1.41
CA LYS A 7 -4.86 -6.08 -0.36
C LYS A 7 -4.52 -6.65 1.03
N ALA A 8 -4.42 -7.96 1.17
CA ALA A 8 -4.02 -8.59 2.44
C ALA A 8 -2.61 -8.15 2.86
N SER A 9 -1.67 -8.09 1.91
CA SER A 9 -0.29 -7.61 2.16
C SER A 9 -0.29 -6.15 2.63
N MET A 10 -1.08 -5.27 2.00
CA MET A 10 -1.19 -3.85 2.40
C MET A 10 -1.69 -3.70 3.85
N ILE A 11 -2.70 -4.49 4.25
CA ILE A 11 -3.19 -4.49 5.64
C ILE A 11 -2.11 -5.03 6.60
N GLN A 12 -1.41 -6.11 6.22
CA GLN A 12 -0.34 -6.69 7.05
C GLN A 12 0.85 -5.75 7.29
N VAL A 13 1.16 -4.88 6.33
CA VAL A 13 2.25 -3.90 6.49
C VAL A 13 1.83 -2.61 7.20
N GLY A 14 0.56 -2.48 7.59
CA GLY A 14 0.09 -1.39 8.47
C GLY A 14 -0.92 -0.45 7.85
N ALA A 15 -1.52 -0.76 6.70
CA ALA A 15 -2.62 0.05 6.18
C ALA A 15 -3.86 -0.08 7.09
N GLU A 16 -4.37 1.05 7.57
CA GLU A 16 -5.62 1.09 8.37
C GLU A 16 -6.85 0.85 7.49
N TYR A 17 -6.72 1.19 6.21
CA TYR A 17 -7.72 0.96 5.20
C TYR A 17 -7.04 0.58 3.89
N CYS A 18 -7.66 -0.33 3.13
CA CYS A 18 -7.23 -0.66 1.79
C CYS A 18 -8.43 -1.01 0.90
N SER A 19 -8.47 -0.40 -0.29
CA SER A 19 -9.54 -0.63 -1.25
C SER A 19 -9.06 -0.49 -2.70
N LEU A 20 -9.91 -0.94 -3.61
CA LEU A 20 -9.72 -0.81 -5.04
C LEU A 20 -9.91 0.66 -5.46
N SER A 21 -9.04 1.15 -6.33
CA SER A 21 -9.19 2.46 -6.94
C SER A 21 -10.11 2.36 -8.16
N GLY A 22 -11.27 3.01 -8.11
CA GLY A 22 -12.25 3.03 -9.22
C GLY A 22 -12.72 1.62 -9.62
N SER A 23 -12.62 1.31 -10.91
CA SER A 23 -12.91 -0.03 -11.46
C SER A 23 -11.74 -1.02 -11.33
N GLY A 24 -10.62 -0.61 -10.73
CA GLY A 24 -9.38 -1.38 -10.68
C GLY A 24 -8.51 -1.21 -11.93
N SER A 25 -7.36 -1.89 -12.01
CA SER A 25 -6.83 -2.91 -11.08
C SER A 25 -5.96 -2.37 -9.92
N ALA A 26 -5.85 -1.05 -9.78
CA ALA A 26 -5.06 -0.46 -8.72
C ALA A 26 -5.72 -0.58 -7.34
N LEU A 27 -4.88 -0.69 -6.30
CA LEU A 27 -5.28 -0.60 -4.89
C LEU A 27 -4.69 0.66 -4.29
N TYR A 28 -5.38 1.26 -3.32
CA TYR A 28 -4.83 2.30 -2.48
C TYR A 28 -4.98 1.92 -1.00
N GLY A 29 -4.07 2.42 -0.19
CA GLY A 29 -4.05 2.22 1.26
C GLY A 29 -3.97 3.55 1.99
N LEU A 30 -4.56 3.62 3.18
CA LEU A 30 -4.43 4.75 4.08
C LEU A 30 -3.57 4.33 5.28
N TYR A 31 -2.65 5.22 5.65
CA TYR A 31 -1.72 5.03 6.75
C TYR A 31 -1.79 6.25 7.66
N SER A 32 -1.61 6.04 8.97
CA SER A 32 -1.78 7.08 9.99
C SER A 32 -0.69 8.16 9.97
N ASN A 33 0.47 7.86 9.39
CA ASN A 33 1.58 8.80 9.28
C ASN A 33 2.50 8.44 8.08
N SER A 34 3.29 9.42 7.67
CA SER A 34 4.17 9.32 6.49
C SER A 34 5.27 8.26 6.67
N GLN A 35 5.87 8.15 7.86
CA GLN A 35 6.88 7.12 8.14
C GLN A 35 6.32 5.70 7.99
N GLY A 36 5.09 5.46 8.47
CA GLY A 36 4.41 4.17 8.34
C GLY A 36 4.08 3.84 6.87
N ALA A 37 3.74 4.85 6.07
CA ALA A 37 3.52 4.66 4.63
C ALA A 37 4.82 4.29 3.90
N ASP A 38 5.95 4.92 4.27
CA ASP A 38 7.27 4.63 3.68
C ASP A 38 7.79 3.25 4.11
N ASP A 39 7.68 2.89 5.39
CA ASP A 39 8.04 1.56 5.88
C ASP A 39 7.21 0.46 5.19
N ALA A 40 5.92 0.72 4.97
CA ALA A 40 5.04 -0.17 4.25
C ALA A 40 5.42 -0.29 2.76
N LEU A 41 5.79 0.82 2.12
CA LEU A 41 6.23 0.86 0.73
C LEU A 41 7.45 -0.04 0.50
N ASP A 42 8.47 0.06 1.36
CA ASP A 42 9.69 -0.74 1.27
C ASP A 42 9.40 -2.24 1.44
N ARG A 43 8.53 -2.59 2.40
CA ARG A 43 8.11 -3.98 2.61
C ARG A 43 7.33 -4.54 1.42
N LEU A 44 6.41 -3.76 0.86
CA LEU A 44 5.61 -4.18 -0.30
C LEU A 44 6.47 -4.39 -1.55
N ARG A 45 7.44 -3.50 -1.79
CA ARG A 45 8.44 -3.66 -2.88
C ARG A 45 9.32 -4.88 -2.67
N SER A 46 9.66 -5.22 -1.43
CA SER A 46 10.41 -6.45 -1.14
C SER A 46 9.57 -7.72 -1.31
N GLN A 47 8.27 -7.68 -0.99
CA GLN A 47 7.37 -8.83 -1.07
C GLN A 47 6.87 -9.12 -2.49
N HIS A 48 6.63 -8.07 -3.28
CA HIS A 48 6.13 -8.15 -4.66
C HIS A 48 6.97 -7.24 -5.57
N PRO A 49 8.26 -7.58 -5.82
CA PRO A 49 9.20 -6.74 -6.57
C PRO A 49 8.80 -6.50 -8.02
N GLU A 50 7.86 -7.29 -8.57
CA GLU A 50 7.30 -7.11 -9.90
C GLU A 50 6.21 -6.03 -9.99
N LEU A 51 5.73 -5.51 -8.86
CA LEU A 51 4.63 -4.55 -8.80
C LEU A 51 5.11 -3.12 -8.50
N PRO A 52 4.53 -2.11 -9.18
CA PRO A 52 4.87 -0.71 -8.95
C PRO A 52 4.10 -0.14 -7.76
N PHE A 53 4.72 -0.14 -6.58
CA PHE A 53 4.19 0.60 -5.42
C PHE A 53 4.80 2.00 -5.33
N GLU A 54 3.95 2.96 -4.96
CA GLU A 54 4.31 4.36 -4.74
C GLU A 54 3.51 4.93 -3.57
N THR A 55 4.11 5.88 -2.85
CA THR A 55 3.43 6.72 -1.86
C THR A 55 3.18 8.10 -2.46
N PHE A 56 2.02 8.67 -2.15
CA PHE A 56 1.65 10.03 -2.55
C PHE A 56 0.82 10.67 -1.45
N ALA A 57 0.73 12.01 -1.48
CA ALA A 57 0.04 12.80 -0.45
C ALA A 57 0.55 12.54 0.98
N LEU A 58 1.88 12.43 1.13
CA LEU A 58 2.52 12.44 2.45
C LEU A 58 2.41 13.85 3.05
N TRP A 59 2.02 13.90 4.32
CA TRP A 59 1.88 15.14 5.08
C TRP A 59 3.08 15.23 6.01
N GLU A 60 3.73 16.38 6.08
CA GLU A 60 4.64 16.68 7.19
C GLU A 60 3.77 17.03 8.41
N GLN A 61 4.04 16.41 9.56
CA GLN A 61 3.39 16.79 10.82
C GLN A 61 3.98 18.08 11.37
#